data_AF-A0A101LTD1-F1
#
_entry.id   AF-A0A101LTD1-F1
#
_cell.length_a   1.000
_cell.length_b   1.000
_cell.length_c   1.000
_cell.angle_alpha   90.00
_cell.angle_beta   90.00
_cell.angle_gamma   90.00
#
_symmetry.space_group_name_H-M   'P 1'
#
loop_
_entity.id
_entity.type
_entity.pdbx_description
1 polymer ?
#
loop_
_entity_poly.entity_id
_entity_poly.type
_entity_poly.pdbx_seq_one_letter_code
_entity_poly.pdbx_strand_id
1 'polypeptide(L)'
;MIAQIDALIEQSGSPKNPPEAASERTSLAAIIAGSNIPEEQRNVLLGVVVNAMSLQLANMTSAEADVIERCCNEVREHNDYSTNANGARLFDTVLLWLVRFIFNRLELTKGDDPTGTYLFERDDGSLPHEDELQQDFFRWVATYAAGSDLEPTNIASGRADIRLKSGPERLVVEVKREEKDCSFDALFKSYAAQTTDYQNVSIRLGVLLVLDLATPNREGTPHLTSLFEMRHVRRCNESQSRLILIVKVPGRRKRPSDLTKLAKAKRS
;
A
#
# COMPACT_ATOMS: atom_id res chain seq x y z
N MET A 1 3.53 35.83 -16.69
CA MET A 1 2.11 35.45 -16.55
C MET A 1 2.04 34.15 -15.74
N ILE A 2 2.46 34.19 -14.46
CA ILE A 2 2.62 33.01 -13.58
C ILE A 2 1.91 33.23 -12.20
N ALA A 3 1.30 34.39 -11.97
CA ALA A 3 0.71 34.76 -10.67
C ALA A 3 -0.82 34.68 -10.61
N GLN A 4 -1.49 33.97 -11.53
CA GLN A 4 -2.97 33.98 -11.60
C GLN A 4 -3.65 32.62 -11.37
N ILE A 5 -2.91 31.55 -11.07
CA ILE A 5 -3.49 30.22 -10.88
C ILE A 5 -3.80 29.93 -9.40
N ASP A 6 -3.06 30.51 -8.46
CA ASP A 6 -3.37 30.38 -7.02
C ASP A 6 -4.71 31.04 -6.65
N ALA A 7 -5.16 32.02 -7.43
CA ALA A 7 -6.40 32.76 -7.19
C ALA A 7 -7.70 31.98 -7.54
N LEU A 8 -7.62 30.87 -8.26
CA LEU A 8 -8.80 30.10 -8.67
C LEU A 8 -9.31 29.12 -7.59
N ILE A 9 -8.50 28.87 -6.56
CA ILE A 9 -8.89 28.08 -5.38
C ILE A 9 -9.42 28.99 -4.26
N GLU A 10 -9.08 30.28 -4.24
CA GLU A 10 -9.49 31.23 -3.19
C GLU A 10 -10.82 31.97 -3.43
N GLN A 11 -11.43 31.89 -4.62
CA GLN A 11 -12.67 32.64 -4.95
C GLN A 11 -13.98 31.95 -4.53
N SER A 12 -13.99 31.17 -3.46
CA SER A 12 -15.23 30.63 -2.86
C SER A 12 -15.25 30.83 -1.33
N GLY A 13 -15.44 32.09 -0.88
CA GLY A 13 -15.92 32.45 0.47
C GLY A 13 -14.87 32.69 1.58
N SER A 14 -14.73 33.95 2.00
CA SER A 14 -13.80 34.55 3.01
C SER A 14 -14.12 34.26 4.51
N PRO A 15 -13.31 34.72 5.53
CA PRO A 15 -12.05 35.49 5.49
C PRO A 15 -10.87 35.01 6.42
N LYS A 16 -9.65 35.38 5.99
CA LYS A 16 -8.41 35.69 6.75
C LYS A 16 -7.93 34.73 7.86
N ASN A 17 -6.96 33.88 7.50
CA ASN A 17 -5.90 33.43 8.41
C ASN A 17 -4.52 33.89 7.88
N PRO A 18 -3.54 34.20 8.74
CA PRO A 18 -2.22 34.68 8.33
C PRO A 18 -1.44 33.60 7.55
N PRO A 19 -0.42 33.97 6.76
CA PRO A 19 0.31 33.05 5.92
C PRO A 19 1.19 32.15 6.80
N GLU A 20 0.65 31.00 7.20
CA GLU A 20 1.45 29.93 7.78
C GLU A 20 2.27 29.29 6.66
N ALA A 21 3.57 29.55 6.72
CA ALA A 21 4.67 28.77 6.17
C ALA A 21 4.26 27.68 5.17
N ALA A 22 4.21 28.07 3.89
CA ALA A 22 4.29 27.12 2.78
C ALA A 22 5.64 26.40 2.85
N SER A 23 5.74 25.35 3.67
CA SER A 23 6.83 24.40 3.56
C SER A 23 6.77 23.81 2.15
N GLU A 24 7.91 23.77 1.47
CA GLU A 24 8.18 23.33 0.09
C GLU A 24 7.45 22.04 -0.33
N ARG A 25 6.12 22.08 -0.52
CA ARG A 25 5.39 21.03 -1.24
C ARG A 25 5.61 21.29 -2.72
N THR A 26 6.45 20.47 -3.36
CA THR A 26 6.62 20.52 -4.81
C THR A 26 5.25 20.28 -5.46
N SER A 27 4.73 21.29 -6.16
CA SER A 27 3.43 21.17 -6.84
C SER A 27 3.53 20.19 -8.01
N LEU A 28 2.41 19.58 -8.41
CA LEU A 28 2.35 18.75 -9.62
C LEU A 28 2.87 19.49 -10.85
N ALA A 29 2.61 20.81 -10.92
CA ALA A 29 3.14 21.68 -11.97
C ALA A 29 4.67 21.76 -11.94
N ALA A 30 5.28 21.86 -10.75
CA ALA A 30 6.74 21.85 -10.60
C ALA A 30 7.35 20.49 -10.97
N ILE A 31 6.70 19.36 -10.63
CA ILE A 31 7.14 18.02 -11.02
C ILE A 31 7.15 17.89 -12.56
N ILE A 32 6.07 18.29 -13.23
CA ILE A 32 5.97 18.21 -14.69
C ILE A 32 6.95 19.17 -15.37
N ALA A 33 7.14 20.38 -14.83
CA ALA A 33 8.12 21.33 -15.35
C ALA A 33 9.57 20.81 -15.26
N GLY A 34 9.90 20.03 -14.23
CA GLY A 34 11.20 19.38 -14.05
C GLY A 34 11.41 18.11 -14.88
N SER A 35 10.41 17.67 -15.65
CA SER A 35 10.53 16.48 -16.51
C SER A 35 11.22 16.78 -17.83
N ASN A 36 11.77 15.74 -18.47
CA ASN A 36 12.38 15.81 -19.81
C ASN A 36 11.34 15.94 -20.95
N ILE A 37 10.09 16.28 -20.62
CA ILE A 37 8.98 16.36 -21.57
C ILE A 37 9.01 17.73 -22.27
N PRO A 38 8.86 17.79 -23.61
CA PRO A 38 8.78 19.04 -24.36
C PRO A 38 7.73 20.01 -23.81
N GLU A 39 8.03 21.31 -23.82
CA GLU A 39 7.21 22.35 -23.17
C GLU A 39 5.76 22.37 -23.67
N GLU A 40 5.55 22.22 -24.99
CA GLU A 40 4.21 22.18 -25.61
C GLU A 40 3.35 21.01 -25.07
N GLN A 41 3.97 19.90 -24.68
CA GLN A 41 3.28 18.73 -24.14
C GLN A 41 3.01 18.85 -22.64
N ARG A 42 3.74 19.70 -21.91
CA ARG A 42 3.62 19.84 -20.44
C ARG A 42 2.24 20.32 -20.01
N ASN A 43 1.66 21.29 -20.71
CA ASN A 43 0.35 21.86 -20.35
C ASN A 43 -0.77 20.84 -20.54
N VAL A 44 -0.75 20.11 -21.65
CA VAL A 44 -1.71 19.02 -21.90
C VAL A 44 -1.55 17.92 -20.86
N LEU A 45 -0.30 17.51 -20.58
CA LEU A 45 -0.02 16.48 -19.60
C LEU A 45 -0.46 16.89 -18.19
N LEU A 46 -0.21 18.14 -17.78
CA LEU A 46 -0.65 18.66 -16.49
C LEU A 46 -2.15 18.52 -16.33
N GLY A 47 -2.93 18.92 -17.35
CA GLY A 47 -4.40 18.77 -17.32
C GLY A 47 -4.84 17.30 -17.17
N VAL A 48 -4.21 16.39 -17.92
CA VAL A 48 -4.52 14.95 -17.85
C VAL A 48 -4.18 14.37 -16.47
N VAL A 49 -2.99 14.67 -15.94
CA VAL A 49 -2.53 14.19 -14.63
C VAL A 49 -3.43 14.74 -13.52
N VAL A 50 -3.75 16.04 -13.55
CA VAL A 50 -4.64 16.66 -12.55
C VAL A 50 -6.02 16.00 -12.57
N ASN A 51 -6.59 15.73 -13.75
CA ASN A 51 -7.90 15.07 -13.84
C ASN A 51 -7.85 13.63 -13.30
N ALA A 52 -6.80 12.86 -13.65
CA ALA A 52 -6.63 11.51 -13.16
C ALA A 52 -6.47 11.45 -11.64
N MET A 53 -5.63 12.32 -11.07
CA MET A 53 -5.41 12.40 -9.63
C MET A 53 -6.65 12.92 -8.89
N SER A 54 -7.35 13.92 -9.44
CA SER A 54 -8.61 14.44 -8.87
C SER A 54 -9.67 13.34 -8.82
N LEU A 55 -9.82 12.56 -9.88
CA LEU A 55 -10.76 11.44 -9.91
C LEU A 55 -10.36 10.37 -8.87
N GLN A 56 -9.07 10.06 -8.73
CA GLN A 56 -8.62 9.12 -7.71
C GLN A 56 -8.94 9.63 -6.30
N LEU A 57 -8.62 10.88 -5.99
CA LEU A 57 -8.88 11.48 -4.69
C LEU A 57 -10.37 11.57 -4.37
N ALA A 58 -11.21 11.91 -5.35
CA ALA A 58 -12.67 11.94 -5.17
C ALA A 58 -13.27 10.56 -4.85
N ASN A 59 -12.61 9.48 -5.26
CA ASN A 59 -13.00 8.10 -4.98
C ASN A 59 -12.21 7.47 -3.82
N MET A 60 -11.44 8.26 -3.07
CA MET A 60 -10.77 7.77 -1.87
C MET A 60 -11.72 7.86 -0.69
N THR A 61 -11.90 6.73 0.00
CA THR A 61 -12.71 6.66 1.22
C THR A 61 -11.97 7.27 2.41
N SER A 62 -12.72 7.72 3.43
CA SER A 62 -12.12 8.16 4.70
C SER A 62 -11.25 7.06 5.33
N ALA A 63 -11.65 5.80 5.22
CA ALA A 63 -10.87 4.68 5.76
C ALA A 63 -9.50 4.53 5.06
N GLU A 64 -9.42 4.75 3.75
CA GLU A 64 -8.14 4.76 3.02
C GLU A 64 -7.26 5.94 3.47
N ALA A 65 -7.86 7.13 3.57
CA ALA A 65 -7.16 8.34 4.03
C ALA A 65 -6.63 8.17 5.47
N ASP A 66 -7.44 7.64 6.38
CA ASP A 66 -7.07 7.37 7.78
C ASP A 66 -5.91 6.38 7.89
N VAL A 67 -5.85 5.35 7.04
CA VAL A 67 -4.70 4.43 7.02
C VAL A 67 -3.44 5.14 6.57
N ILE A 68 -3.51 5.91 5.48
CA ILE A 68 -2.37 6.64 4.93
C ILE A 68 -1.85 7.65 5.96
N GLU A 69 -2.73 8.48 6.52
CA GLU A 69 -2.36 9.50 7.51
C GLU A 69 -1.69 8.87 8.74
N ARG A 70 -2.29 7.81 9.32
CA ARG A 70 -1.69 7.12 10.48
C ARG A 70 -0.31 6.56 10.15
N CYS A 71 -0.15 5.88 9.02
CA CYS A 71 1.14 5.30 8.65
C CYS A 71 2.20 6.39 8.41
N CYS A 72 1.85 7.49 7.73
CA CYS A 72 2.74 8.63 7.53
C CYS A 72 3.12 9.34 8.84
N ASN A 73 2.18 9.45 9.80
CA ASN A 73 2.47 10.01 11.12
C ASN A 73 3.51 9.15 11.88
N GLU A 74 3.41 7.83 11.82
CA GLU A 74 4.34 6.91 12.49
C GLU A 74 5.77 6.96 11.90
N VAL A 75 5.91 7.13 10.58
CA VAL A 75 7.23 7.21 9.94
C VAL A 75 7.84 8.60 9.93
N ARG A 76 7.09 9.65 10.30
CA ARG A 76 7.48 11.06 10.12
C ARG A 76 8.87 11.39 10.68
N GLU A 77 9.18 10.85 11.86
CA GLU A 77 10.45 11.12 12.56
C GLU A 77 11.56 10.11 12.21
N HIS A 78 11.28 9.12 11.37
CA HIS A 78 12.26 8.12 10.98
C HIS A 78 13.26 8.71 9.96
N ASN A 79 14.57 8.58 10.20
CA ASN A 79 15.60 9.21 9.37
C ASN A 79 15.49 8.89 7.87
N ASP A 80 15.23 7.63 7.51
CA ASP A 80 15.07 7.22 6.10
C ASP A 80 13.79 7.76 5.44
N TYR A 81 12.88 8.36 6.21
CA TYR A 81 11.72 9.07 5.71
C TYR A 81 11.97 10.59 5.71
N SER A 82 12.41 11.15 6.83
CA SER A 82 12.53 12.61 7.01
C SER A 82 13.70 13.25 6.27
N THR A 83 14.79 12.51 6.07
CA THR A 83 16.04 13.07 5.50
C THR A 83 16.42 12.47 4.14
N ASN A 84 15.72 11.43 3.69
CA ASN A 84 16.00 10.74 2.44
C ASN A 84 14.80 10.84 1.48
N ALA A 85 14.87 11.75 0.52
CA ALA A 85 13.78 11.98 -0.45
C ALA A 85 13.43 10.74 -1.28
N ASN A 86 14.40 9.86 -1.57
CA ASN A 86 14.13 8.61 -2.28
C ASN A 86 13.45 7.58 -1.37
N GLY A 87 13.84 7.52 -0.09
CA GLY A 87 13.20 6.68 0.94
C GLY A 87 11.75 7.10 1.20
N ALA A 88 11.50 8.40 1.39
CA ALA A 88 10.14 8.95 1.50
C ALA A 88 9.28 8.62 0.28
N ARG A 89 9.80 8.89 -0.93
CA ARG A 89 9.09 8.59 -2.19
C ARG A 89 8.74 7.11 -2.29
N LEU A 90 9.67 6.21 -1.95
CA LEU A 90 9.42 4.76 -1.96
C LEU A 90 8.32 4.37 -0.99
N PHE A 91 8.41 4.83 0.26
CA PHE A 91 7.44 4.51 1.29
C PHE A 91 6.04 5.02 0.93
N ASP A 92 5.91 6.30 0.56
CA ASP A 92 4.62 6.91 0.21
C ASP A 92 3.99 6.22 -1.01
N THR A 93 4.81 5.89 -2.03
CA THR A 93 4.34 5.18 -3.22
C THR A 93 3.83 3.78 -2.87
N VAL A 94 4.59 3.02 -2.09
CA VAL A 94 4.18 1.67 -1.68
C VAL A 94 2.94 1.72 -0.80
N LEU A 95 2.89 2.63 0.17
CA LEU A 95 1.74 2.81 1.07
C LEU A 95 0.47 3.12 0.28
N LEU A 96 0.50 4.09 -0.64
CA LEU A 96 -0.64 4.45 -1.46
C LEU A 96 -1.16 3.24 -2.25
N TRP A 97 -0.28 2.58 -3.01
CA TRP A 97 -0.70 1.47 -3.86
C TRP A 97 -1.11 0.24 -3.07
N LEU A 98 -0.54 0.03 -1.89
CA LEU A 98 -0.93 -1.04 -0.98
C LEU A 98 -2.32 -0.79 -0.38
N VAL A 99 -2.61 0.43 0.08
CA VAL A 99 -3.95 0.79 0.57
C VAL A 99 -5.01 0.60 -0.52
N ARG A 100 -4.73 1.08 -1.74
CA ARG A 100 -5.64 0.90 -2.89
C ARG A 100 -5.78 -0.56 -3.30
N PHE A 101 -4.70 -1.33 -3.23
CA PHE A 101 -4.72 -2.77 -3.49
C PHE A 101 -5.66 -3.47 -2.51
N ILE A 102 -5.48 -3.26 -1.20
CA ILE A 102 -6.33 -3.89 -0.18
C ILE A 102 -7.78 -3.46 -0.37
N PHE A 103 -8.07 -2.17 -0.52
CA PHE A 103 -9.42 -1.68 -0.79
C PHE A 103 -10.06 -2.42 -1.97
N ASN A 104 -9.36 -2.49 -3.10
CA ASN A 104 -9.86 -3.21 -4.27
C ASN A 104 -10.12 -4.69 -3.98
N ARG A 105 -9.21 -5.38 -3.28
CA ARG A 105 -9.37 -6.80 -2.94
C ARG A 105 -10.50 -7.07 -1.95
N LEU A 106 -10.82 -6.12 -1.06
CA LEU A 106 -11.99 -6.23 -0.18
C LEU A 106 -13.30 -6.13 -0.98
N GLU A 107 -13.34 -5.30 -2.01
CA GLU A 107 -14.51 -5.10 -2.88
C GLU A 107 -14.70 -6.21 -3.92
N LEU A 108 -13.62 -6.87 -4.36
CA LEU A 108 -13.71 -7.97 -5.33
C LEU A 108 -14.63 -9.09 -4.85
N THR A 109 -15.48 -9.58 -5.76
CA THR A 109 -16.20 -10.85 -5.63
C THR A 109 -15.58 -11.92 -6.55
N LYS A 110 -15.77 -13.21 -6.21
CA LYS A 110 -15.16 -14.35 -6.93
C LYS A 110 -15.46 -14.38 -8.44
N GLY A 111 -16.53 -13.72 -8.89
CA GLY A 111 -16.94 -13.66 -10.29
C GLY A 111 -16.38 -12.47 -11.09
N ASP A 112 -15.82 -11.47 -10.42
CA ASP A 112 -15.42 -10.21 -11.05
C ASP A 112 -14.04 -10.30 -11.71
N ASP A 113 -13.12 -11.06 -11.09
CA ASP A 113 -11.75 -11.19 -11.54
C ASP A 113 -11.18 -12.59 -11.22
N PRO A 114 -10.85 -13.41 -12.24
CA PRO A 114 -10.20 -14.71 -12.05
C PRO A 114 -8.89 -14.62 -11.26
N THR A 115 -8.18 -13.50 -11.32
CA THR A 115 -6.90 -13.30 -10.62
C THR A 115 -7.07 -13.12 -9.11
N GLY A 116 -8.28 -12.80 -8.63
CA GLY A 116 -8.63 -12.69 -7.21
C GLY A 116 -9.16 -13.98 -6.58
N THR A 117 -9.18 -15.10 -7.31
CA THR A 117 -9.77 -16.37 -6.83
C THR A 117 -9.10 -16.94 -5.58
N TYR A 118 -7.81 -16.67 -5.38
CA TYR A 118 -7.06 -17.07 -4.18
C TYR A 118 -7.60 -16.47 -2.88
N LEU A 119 -8.39 -15.39 -2.94
CA LEU A 119 -9.01 -14.78 -1.77
C LEU A 119 -10.18 -15.60 -1.21
N PHE A 120 -10.70 -16.56 -1.97
CA PHE A 120 -11.89 -17.33 -1.63
C PHE A 120 -11.57 -18.77 -1.26
N GLU A 121 -12.46 -19.42 -0.49
CA GLU A 121 -12.36 -20.86 -0.29
C GLU A 121 -12.44 -21.60 -1.64
N ARG A 122 -11.52 -22.54 -1.84
CA ARG A 122 -11.50 -23.45 -2.97
C ARG A 122 -12.41 -24.64 -2.67
N ASP A 123 -13.04 -25.16 -3.73
CA ASP A 123 -14.03 -26.23 -3.60
C ASP A 123 -13.38 -27.56 -3.17
N ASP A 124 -12.09 -27.73 -3.44
CA ASP A 124 -11.27 -28.89 -3.03
C ASP A 124 -10.69 -28.75 -1.61
N GLY A 125 -10.93 -27.62 -0.93
CA GLY A 125 -10.38 -27.34 0.39
C GLY A 125 -8.89 -27.02 0.41
N SER A 126 -8.21 -26.96 -0.74
CA SER A 126 -6.81 -26.56 -0.82
C SER A 126 -6.65 -25.08 -0.44
N LEU A 127 -5.51 -24.75 0.15
CA LEU A 127 -5.16 -23.39 0.51
C LEU A 127 -4.27 -22.76 -0.56
N PRO A 128 -4.52 -21.49 -0.92
CA PRO A 128 -3.67 -20.78 -1.86
C PRO A 128 -2.24 -20.65 -1.31
N HIS A 129 -1.28 -20.60 -2.22
CA HIS A 129 0.12 -20.37 -1.87
C HIS A 129 0.44 -18.87 -1.93
N GLU A 130 1.51 -18.43 -1.24
CA GLU A 130 1.85 -17.01 -1.10
C GLU A 130 2.23 -16.35 -2.44
N ASP A 131 2.66 -17.14 -3.42
CA ASP A 131 3.00 -16.70 -4.76
C ASP A 131 1.79 -16.17 -5.53
N GLU A 132 0.57 -16.64 -5.23
CA GLU A 132 -0.65 -16.10 -5.84
C GLU A 132 -0.87 -14.64 -5.41
N LEU A 133 -0.74 -14.34 -4.12
CA LEU A 133 -0.80 -12.98 -3.59
C LEU A 133 0.36 -12.13 -4.12
N GLN A 134 1.57 -12.70 -4.18
CA GLN A 134 2.74 -12.01 -4.72
C GLN A 134 2.54 -11.61 -6.18
N GLN A 135 2.15 -12.55 -7.04
CA GLN A 135 1.93 -12.25 -8.46
C GLN A 135 0.82 -11.22 -8.66
N ASP A 136 -0.21 -11.29 -7.82
CA ASP A 136 -1.31 -10.34 -7.86
C ASP A 136 -0.89 -8.92 -7.45
N PHE A 137 -0.19 -8.78 -6.33
CA PHE A 137 0.34 -7.50 -5.90
C PHE A 137 1.42 -6.96 -6.87
N PHE A 138 2.25 -7.84 -7.43
CA PHE A 138 3.23 -7.46 -8.47
C PHE A 138 2.52 -6.88 -9.70
N ARG A 139 1.50 -7.57 -10.25
CA ARG A 139 0.73 -7.05 -11.40
C ARG A 139 0.10 -5.70 -11.08
N TRP A 140 -0.48 -5.56 -9.90
CA TRP A 140 -1.08 -4.31 -9.44
C TRP A 140 -0.06 -3.16 -9.42
N VAL A 141 1.07 -3.35 -8.74
CA VAL A 141 2.10 -2.31 -8.63
C VAL A 141 2.77 -2.04 -9.97
N ALA A 142 3.00 -3.05 -10.81
CA ALA A 142 3.60 -2.89 -12.14
C ALA A 142 2.78 -1.96 -13.05
N THR A 143 1.44 -1.97 -12.93
CA THR A 143 0.57 -1.05 -13.68
C THR A 143 0.79 0.41 -13.27
N TYR A 144 1.05 0.69 -12.00
CA TYR A 144 1.20 2.04 -11.48
C TYR A 144 2.65 2.54 -11.41
N ALA A 145 3.60 1.62 -11.35
CA ALA A 145 5.03 1.90 -11.29
C ALA A 145 5.74 1.67 -12.63
N ALA A 146 5.00 1.67 -13.75
CA ALA A 146 5.54 1.44 -15.09
C ALA A 146 6.78 2.33 -15.35
N GLY A 147 7.91 1.69 -15.70
CA GLY A 147 9.21 2.37 -15.86
C GLY A 147 10.11 2.37 -14.62
N SER A 148 9.64 1.86 -13.48
CA SER A 148 10.47 1.58 -12.30
C SER A 148 11.07 0.17 -12.37
N ASP A 149 12.26 -0.01 -11.79
CA ASP A 149 12.86 -1.33 -11.57
C ASP A 149 12.04 -2.11 -10.53
N LEU A 150 11.01 -2.81 -11.01
CA LEU A 150 10.21 -3.76 -10.23
C LEU A 150 10.72 -5.17 -10.53
N GLU A 151 11.31 -5.82 -9.54
CA GLU A 151 11.85 -7.17 -9.69
C GLU A 151 11.23 -8.11 -8.66
N PRO A 152 10.58 -9.22 -9.09
CA PRO A 152 10.29 -10.30 -8.17
C PRO A 152 11.63 -10.94 -7.78
N THR A 153 11.95 -10.90 -6.49
CA THR A 153 13.25 -11.40 -6.03
C THR A 153 13.12 -12.91 -5.81
N ASN A 154 13.73 -13.71 -6.68
CA ASN A 154 13.88 -15.17 -6.54
C ASN A 154 12.60 -16.02 -6.48
N ILE A 155 11.78 -15.97 -7.55
CA ILE A 155 10.69 -16.93 -7.79
C ILE A 155 11.21 -18.40 -7.75
N ALA A 156 12.45 -18.64 -8.18
CA ALA A 156 13.04 -19.98 -8.26
C ALA A 156 13.54 -20.56 -6.92
N SER A 157 13.71 -19.75 -5.86
CA SER A 157 14.22 -20.23 -4.56
C SER A 157 13.17 -20.25 -3.44
N GLY A 158 11.89 -20.05 -3.77
CA GLY A 158 10.79 -20.04 -2.80
C GLY A 158 10.75 -18.81 -1.90
N ARG A 159 11.27 -17.66 -2.35
CA ARG A 159 11.10 -16.36 -1.66
C ARG A 159 10.14 -15.49 -2.46
N ALA A 160 9.10 -15.00 -1.79
CA ALA A 160 8.02 -14.25 -2.42
C ALA A 160 8.14 -12.75 -2.10
N ASP A 161 9.14 -12.07 -2.67
CA ASP A 161 9.39 -10.66 -2.36
C ASP A 161 9.22 -9.76 -3.59
N ILE A 162 8.72 -8.55 -3.36
CA ILE A 162 8.58 -7.51 -4.38
C ILE A 162 9.45 -6.32 -3.99
N ARG A 163 10.36 -5.96 -4.89
CA ARG A 163 11.33 -4.89 -4.67
C ARG A 163 11.04 -3.70 -5.56
N LEU A 164 10.94 -2.52 -4.94
CA LEU A 164 10.85 -1.23 -5.62
C LEU A 164 12.14 -0.45 -5.43
N LYS A 165 12.54 0.36 -6.41
CA LYS A 165 13.76 1.20 -6.35
C LYS A 165 13.45 2.67 -6.62
N SER A 166 14.18 3.56 -5.96
CA SER A 166 14.21 4.98 -6.29
C SER A 166 15.63 5.50 -6.09
N GLY A 167 16.31 5.83 -7.19
CA GLY A 167 17.75 6.13 -7.16
C GLY A 167 18.55 4.97 -6.55
N PRO A 168 19.41 5.21 -5.55
CA PRO A 168 20.18 4.16 -4.88
C PRO A 168 19.35 3.34 -3.88
N GLU A 169 18.17 3.83 -3.49
CA GLU A 169 17.36 3.23 -2.45
C GLU A 169 16.44 2.13 -2.97
N ARG A 170 16.10 1.20 -2.09
CA ARG A 170 15.19 0.09 -2.36
C ARG A 170 14.25 -0.11 -1.18
N LEU A 171 13.01 -0.49 -1.47
CA LEU A 171 12.05 -0.95 -0.47
C LEU A 171 11.63 -2.36 -0.87
N VAL A 172 11.58 -3.27 0.11
CA VAL A 172 11.12 -4.64 -0.10
C VAL A 172 9.79 -4.86 0.61
N VAL A 173 8.85 -5.42 -0.14
CA VAL A 173 7.60 -5.98 0.37
C VAL A 173 7.78 -7.50 0.45
N GLU A 174 7.91 -8.00 1.67
CA GLU A 174 7.93 -9.44 1.96
C GLU A 174 6.49 -9.96 1.89
N VAL A 175 6.23 -10.99 1.08
CA VAL A 175 4.90 -11.61 0.98
C VAL A 175 4.91 -12.95 1.71
N LYS A 176 3.88 -13.19 2.54
CA LYS A 176 3.68 -14.45 3.26
C LYS A 176 2.24 -14.91 3.17
N ARG A 177 2.01 -16.19 3.49
CA ARG A 177 0.70 -16.70 3.92
C ARG A 177 0.77 -17.15 5.39
N GLU A 178 -0.33 -17.00 6.11
CA GLU A 178 -0.43 -17.46 7.50
C GLU A 178 -1.68 -18.34 7.68
N GLU A 179 -1.50 -19.54 8.21
CA GLU A 179 -2.55 -20.57 8.28
C GLU A 179 -3.04 -20.84 9.72
N LYS A 180 -2.31 -20.37 10.75
CA LYS A 180 -2.56 -20.69 12.16
C LYS A 180 -3.00 -19.49 12.98
N ASP A 181 -2.24 -18.40 12.93
CA ASP A 181 -2.52 -17.19 13.73
C ASP A 181 -2.05 -15.94 13.00
N CYS A 182 -3.01 -15.20 12.43
CA CYS A 182 -2.77 -13.96 11.70
C CYS A 182 -2.98 -12.70 12.56
N SER A 183 -2.84 -12.82 13.89
CA SER A 183 -2.72 -11.65 14.76
C SER A 183 -1.40 -10.92 14.50
N PHE A 184 -1.39 -9.60 14.62
CA PHE A 184 -0.19 -8.83 14.30
C PHE A 184 1.01 -9.20 15.18
N ASP A 185 0.78 -9.56 16.44
CA ASP A 185 1.86 -9.99 17.34
C ASP A 185 2.47 -11.33 16.91
N ALA A 186 1.64 -12.28 16.45
CA ALA A 186 2.12 -13.55 15.91
C ALA A 186 2.89 -13.35 14.59
N LEU A 187 2.38 -12.51 13.70
CA LEU A 187 3.05 -12.16 12.44
C LEU A 187 4.40 -11.47 12.69
N PHE A 188 4.42 -10.49 13.58
CA PHE A 188 5.64 -9.78 13.96
C PHE A 188 6.68 -10.74 14.53
N LYS A 189 6.29 -11.61 15.46
CA LYS A 189 7.19 -12.60 16.06
C LYS A 189 7.74 -13.59 15.05
N SER A 190 6.91 -14.01 14.08
CA SER A 190 7.27 -15.06 13.12
C SER A 190 8.10 -14.55 11.94
N TYR A 191 7.84 -13.32 11.47
CA TYR A 191 8.33 -12.85 10.17
C TYR A 191 9.19 -11.58 10.24
N ALA A 192 9.18 -10.80 11.33
CA ALA A 192 9.91 -9.52 11.38
C ALA A 192 11.43 -9.65 11.13
N ALA A 193 12.04 -10.76 11.53
CA ALA A 193 13.45 -11.03 11.27
C ALA A 193 13.74 -11.10 9.75
N GLN A 194 12.90 -11.83 8.99
CA GLN A 194 13.03 -11.98 7.54
C GLN A 194 12.79 -10.63 6.84
N THR A 195 11.72 -9.92 7.20
CA THR A 195 11.41 -8.60 6.62
C THR A 195 12.53 -7.59 6.87
N THR A 196 13.18 -7.65 8.03
CA THR A 196 14.28 -6.74 8.36
C THR A 196 15.61 -7.13 7.70
N ASP A 197 15.79 -8.33 7.16
CA ASP A 197 17.07 -8.71 6.56
C ASP A 197 17.41 -7.90 5.29
N TYR A 198 16.41 -7.52 4.50
CA TYR A 198 16.61 -6.65 3.34
C TYR A 198 17.00 -5.22 3.71
N GLN A 199 16.64 -4.78 4.92
CA GLN A 199 16.96 -3.45 5.44
C GLN A 199 18.43 -3.32 5.89
N ASN A 200 19.23 -4.39 5.83
CA ASN A 200 20.66 -4.31 6.14
C ASN A 200 21.45 -3.52 5.10
N VAL A 201 20.98 -3.47 3.86
CA VAL A 201 21.65 -2.82 2.71
C VAL A 201 20.75 -1.81 2.00
N SER A 202 19.64 -1.43 2.63
CA SER A 202 18.65 -0.50 2.11
C SER A 202 18.03 0.34 3.23
N ILE A 203 17.01 1.14 2.92
CA ILE A 203 16.28 1.90 3.94
C ILE A 203 15.70 0.96 5.00
N ARG A 204 15.61 1.45 6.23
CA ARG A 204 15.10 0.73 7.41
C ARG A 204 13.58 0.75 7.52
N LEU A 205 12.91 0.98 6.40
CA LEU A 205 11.46 0.90 6.21
C LEU A 205 11.16 -0.36 5.39
N GLY A 206 10.24 -1.20 5.85
CA GLY A 206 9.88 -2.44 5.17
C GLY A 206 8.39 -2.73 5.29
N VAL A 207 7.91 -3.64 4.45
CA VAL A 207 6.51 -4.07 4.44
C VAL A 207 6.44 -5.58 4.54
N LEU A 208 5.54 -6.08 5.37
CA LEU A 208 5.14 -7.48 5.45
C LEU A 208 3.68 -7.59 5.00
N LEU A 209 3.44 -8.17 3.83
CA LEU A 209 2.12 -8.38 3.25
C LEU A 209 1.71 -9.86 3.43
N VAL A 210 0.64 -10.11 4.18
CA VAL A 210 0.27 -11.47 4.62
C VAL A 210 -1.11 -11.86 4.12
N LEU A 211 -1.21 -12.99 3.43
CA LEU A 211 -2.48 -13.66 3.15
C LEU A 211 -2.99 -14.36 4.41
N ASP A 212 -4.09 -13.88 4.98
CA ASP A 212 -4.73 -14.48 6.15
C ASP A 212 -5.59 -15.70 5.73
N LEU A 213 -5.05 -16.89 6.00
CA LEU A 213 -5.74 -18.17 5.86
C LEU A 213 -6.08 -18.80 7.23
N ALA A 214 -5.61 -18.18 8.31
CA ALA A 214 -5.88 -18.58 9.68
C ALA A 214 -7.33 -18.26 10.08
N THR A 215 -7.88 -17.15 9.58
CA THR A 215 -9.22 -16.68 9.90
C THR A 215 -10.19 -16.99 8.76
N PRO A 216 -11.01 -18.05 8.82
CA PRO A 216 -12.05 -18.28 7.83
C PRO A 216 -13.04 -17.12 7.93
N ASN A 217 -13.14 -16.31 6.89
CA ASN A 217 -13.92 -15.09 6.91
C ASN A 217 -15.42 -15.40 6.79
N ARG A 218 -16.01 -15.84 7.90
CA ARG A 218 -17.40 -16.31 8.03
C ARG A 218 -18.35 -15.24 8.57
N GLU A 219 -17.82 -14.13 9.07
CA GLU A 219 -18.58 -13.02 9.64
C GLU A 219 -18.64 -11.80 8.70
N GLY A 220 -17.85 -11.80 7.63
CA GLY A 220 -17.81 -10.74 6.62
C GLY A 220 -16.46 -10.04 6.56
N THR A 221 -16.23 -9.34 5.47
CA THR A 221 -14.96 -8.65 5.19
C THR A 221 -14.60 -7.67 6.32
N PRO A 222 -13.40 -7.78 6.93
CA PRO A 222 -12.93 -6.84 7.95
C PRO A 222 -12.89 -5.39 7.45
N HIS A 223 -12.99 -4.45 8.38
CA HIS A 223 -12.80 -3.04 8.05
C HIS A 223 -11.34 -2.76 7.64
N LEU A 224 -11.14 -1.96 6.59
CA LEU A 224 -9.83 -1.66 6.00
C LEU A 224 -8.79 -1.23 7.06
N THR A 225 -9.16 -0.35 7.98
CA THR A 225 -8.24 0.20 9.00
C THR A 225 -7.68 -0.85 9.96
N SER A 226 -8.37 -1.99 10.12
CA SER A 226 -7.95 -3.10 11.01
C SER A 226 -6.93 -4.06 10.36
N LEU A 227 -6.60 -3.83 9.09
CA LEU A 227 -5.71 -4.68 8.31
C LEU A 227 -4.27 -4.14 8.26
N PHE A 228 -4.01 -2.95 8.81
CA PHE A 228 -2.71 -2.28 8.75
C PHE A 228 -2.19 -1.97 10.14
N GLU A 229 -0.92 -2.25 10.38
CA GLU A 229 -0.25 -1.92 11.62
C GLU A 229 1.25 -1.66 11.44
N MET A 230 1.75 -0.58 12.05
CA MET A 230 3.17 -0.27 12.09
C MET A 230 3.82 -0.89 13.33
N ARG A 231 5.01 -1.48 13.17
CA ARG A 231 5.81 -2.04 14.26
C ARG A 231 7.26 -1.58 14.18
N HIS A 232 7.80 -1.18 15.33
CA HIS A 232 9.22 -0.87 15.48
C HIS A 232 10.01 -2.15 15.76
N VAL A 233 11.14 -2.30 15.07
CA VAL A 233 12.13 -3.34 15.33
C VAL A 233 13.41 -2.68 15.78
N ARG A 234 13.86 -3.00 17.00
CA ARG A 234 15.17 -2.58 17.48
C ARG A 234 16.07 -3.80 17.57
N ARG A 235 17.06 -3.90 16.68
CA ARG A 235 18.08 -4.95 16.75
C ARG A 235 19.13 -4.59 17.80
N CYS A 236 19.74 -5.61 18.40
CA CYS A 236 20.82 -5.41 19.36
C CYS A 236 21.96 -4.63 18.71
N ASN A 237 22.50 -3.63 19.42
CA ASN A 237 23.61 -2.77 18.97
C ASN A 237 23.29 -1.83 17.80
N GLU A 238 22.03 -1.66 17.40
CA GLU A 238 21.62 -0.63 16.44
C GLU A 238 21.09 0.63 17.17
N SER A 239 21.58 1.81 16.75
CA SER A 239 21.18 3.10 17.31
C SER A 239 19.85 3.63 16.75
N GLN A 240 19.44 3.14 15.59
CA GLN A 240 18.18 3.50 14.93
C GLN A 240 17.27 2.28 14.90
N SER A 241 15.99 2.48 15.20
CA SER A 241 14.98 1.45 14.97
C SER A 241 14.73 1.29 13.48
N ARG A 242 14.29 0.10 13.11
CA ARG A 242 13.65 -0.18 11.83
C ARG A 242 12.13 -0.12 12.00
N LEU A 243 11.41 0.13 10.92
CA LEU A 243 9.96 0.11 10.88
C LEU A 243 9.47 -0.94 9.88
N ILE A 244 8.45 -1.68 10.29
CA ILE A 244 7.73 -2.61 9.42
C ILE A 244 6.26 -2.22 9.40
N LEU A 245 5.72 -2.00 8.21
CA LEU A 245 4.27 -1.98 7.98
C LEU A 245 3.79 -3.41 7.76
N ILE A 246 3.00 -3.95 8.68
CA ILE A 246 2.35 -5.25 8.54
C ILE A 246 0.95 -5.02 7.95
N VAL A 247 0.64 -5.72 6.85
CA VAL A 247 -0.63 -5.62 6.14
C VAL A 247 -1.22 -7.00 5.94
N LYS A 248 -2.49 -7.16 6.29
CA LYS A 248 -3.22 -8.43 6.14
C LYS A 248 -4.18 -8.36 4.96
N VAL A 249 -4.19 -9.42 4.16
CA VAL A 249 -5.12 -9.66 3.06
C VAL A 249 -6.08 -10.78 3.49
N PRO A 250 -7.37 -10.50 3.72
CA PRO A 250 -8.32 -11.54 4.12
C PRO A 250 -8.50 -12.59 3.03
N GLY A 251 -8.02 -13.81 3.28
CA GLY A 251 -8.26 -14.98 2.45
C GLY A 251 -9.46 -15.79 2.94
N ARG A 252 -9.67 -16.97 2.34
CA ARG A 252 -10.74 -17.92 2.69
C ARG A 252 -12.12 -17.27 2.83
N ARG A 253 -12.39 -16.28 1.99
CA ARG A 253 -13.69 -15.60 1.94
C ARG A 253 -14.73 -16.55 1.39
N LYS A 254 -15.91 -16.52 1.98
CA LYS A 254 -17.11 -17.14 1.40
C LYS A 254 -17.80 -16.16 0.47
N ARG A 255 -18.49 -16.69 -0.54
CA ARG A 255 -19.34 -15.86 -1.39
C ARG A 255 -20.49 -15.26 -0.55
N PRO A 256 -20.97 -14.05 -0.86
CA PRO A 256 -22.11 -13.45 -0.15
C PRO A 256 -23.36 -14.35 -0.11
N SER A 257 -23.59 -15.09 -1.19
CA SER A 257 -24.68 -16.08 -1.28
C SER A 257 -24.50 -17.24 -0.30
N ASP A 258 -23.26 -17.67 -0.06
CA ASP A 258 -22.93 -18.74 0.88
C ASP A 258 -23.02 -18.25 2.34
N LEU A 259 -22.62 -17.00 2.61
CA LEU A 259 -22.81 -16.35 3.92
C LEU A 259 -24.29 -16.23 4.28
N THR A 260 -25.14 -15.83 3.32
CA THR A 260 -26.59 -15.72 3.52
C THR A 260 -27.22 -17.07 3.87
N LYS A 261 -26.80 -18.15 3.19
CA LYS A 261 -27.26 -19.51 3.50
C LYS A 261 -26.84 -19.95 4.91
N LEU A 262 -25.60 -19.67 5.30
CA LEU A 262 -25.09 -19.98 6.65
C LEU A 262 -25.86 -19.23 7.75
N ALA A 263 -26.14 -17.94 7.53
CA ALA A 263 -26.91 -17.14 8.48
C ALA A 263 -28.34 -17.65 8.67
N LYS A 264 -29.00 -18.10 7.60
CA LYS A 264 -30.32 -18.74 7.68
C LYS A 264 -30.28 -20.08 8.42
N ALA A 265 -29.27 -20.90 8.15
CA ALA A 265 -29.11 -22.21 8.81
C ALA A 265 -28.79 -22.10 10.31
N LYS A 266 -28.16 -21.01 10.77
CA LYS A 266 -27.92 -20.76 12.21
C LYS A 266 -29.16 -20.26 12.98
N ARG A 267 -30.21 -19.82 12.27
CA ARG A 267 -31.45 -19.27 12.86
C ARG A 267 -32.57 -20.30 12.98
N SER A 268 -32.41 -21.46 12.33
CA SER A 268 -33.29 -22.64 12.44
C SER A 268 -32.76 -23.61 13.48
#